data_AF-A0A951JXE4-F1
#
_entry.id   AF-A0A951JXE4-F1
#
_cell.length_a   1.000
_cell.length_b   1.000
_cell.length_c   1.000
_cell.angle_alpha   90.00
_cell.angle_beta   90.00
_cell.angle_gamma   90.00
#
_symmetry.space_group_name_H-M   'P 1'
#
loop_
_entity.id
_entity.type
_entity.pdbx_description
1 polymer ?
#
loop_
_entity_poly.entity_id
_entity_poly.type
_entity_poly.pdbx_seq_one_letter_code
_entity_poly.pdbx_strand_id
1 'polypeptide(L)'
;MGPLHSDALLQLDAPSDAFCSEPTEIRVEGSIELIERTPVLARATIAVETERAFHVLDVTEHARELVEGSGVQEGTVVVYTPHTTCAVKINERETCFLEDFRLFMERLVPSDAYYRHDDYELRTENLDDPESEPVNGHAHIKSMLVGSASEHIPVVNGELAMGRWQRIMFIELDQARPRRVILQVQGWR
;
A
#
# COMPACT_ATOMS: atom_id res chain seq x y z
N MET A 1 -2.43 -65.74 -27.31
CA MET A 1 -1.51 -64.61 -27.02
C MET A 1 -1.70 -63.57 -28.10
N GLY A 2 -2.35 -62.47 -27.76
CA GLY A 2 -2.53 -61.28 -28.59
C GLY A 2 -2.94 -60.16 -27.63
N PRO A 3 -2.33 -58.96 -27.66
CA PRO A 3 -2.29 -58.09 -26.50
C PRO A 3 -3.58 -57.30 -26.29
N LEU A 4 -3.83 -56.99 -25.03
CA LEU A 4 -4.78 -56.01 -24.53
C LEU A 4 -4.44 -54.62 -25.11
N HIS A 5 -5.41 -54.01 -25.80
CA HIS A 5 -5.43 -52.57 -26.03
C HIS A 5 -6.18 -51.90 -24.86
N SER A 6 -5.47 -51.16 -24.00
CA SER A 6 -6.03 -49.98 -23.32
C SER A 6 -4.93 -49.16 -22.62
N ASP A 7 -4.23 -48.30 -23.37
CA ASP A 7 -3.62 -47.11 -22.79
C ASP A 7 -4.50 -45.92 -23.21
N ALA A 8 -5.48 -45.60 -22.38
CA ALA A 8 -6.23 -44.35 -22.48
C ALA A 8 -5.40 -43.25 -21.82
N LEU A 9 -4.40 -42.74 -22.54
CA LEU A 9 -3.84 -41.42 -22.28
C LEU A 9 -4.82 -40.40 -22.86
N LEU A 10 -5.44 -39.62 -21.96
CA LEU A 10 -6.12 -38.38 -22.32
C LEU A 10 -5.09 -37.47 -23.02
N GLN A 11 -5.14 -37.43 -24.35
CA GLN A 11 -4.58 -36.33 -25.12
C GLN A 11 -5.42 -35.10 -24.78
N LEU A 12 -4.91 -34.27 -23.87
CA LEU A 12 -5.31 -32.87 -23.81
C LEU A 12 -4.76 -32.22 -25.09
N ASP A 13 -5.66 -31.89 -26.02
CA ASP A 13 -5.33 -31.07 -27.17
C ASP A 13 -4.60 -29.81 -26.68
N ALA A 14 -3.46 -29.51 -27.29
CA ALA A 14 -2.75 -28.27 -27.06
C ALA A 14 -3.71 -27.10 -27.33
N PRO A 15 -3.78 -26.07 -26.46
CA PRO A 15 -4.60 -24.90 -26.75
C PRO A 15 -4.13 -24.28 -28.07
N SER A 16 -5.07 -24.15 -29.01
CA SER A 16 -4.85 -23.51 -30.30
C SER A 16 -4.21 -22.14 -30.12
N ASP A 17 -3.16 -21.86 -30.88
CA ASP A 17 -2.41 -20.61 -30.98
C ASP A 17 -3.28 -19.39 -31.39
N ALA A 18 -4.20 -18.97 -30.51
CA ALA A 18 -5.23 -18.01 -30.88
C ALA A 18 -5.43 -16.91 -29.83
N PHE A 19 -4.36 -16.29 -29.33
CA PHE A 19 -4.45 -14.97 -28.65
C PHE A 19 -3.16 -14.11 -28.76
N CYS A 20 -2.32 -14.32 -29.78
CA CYS A 20 -1.31 -13.32 -30.15
C CYS A 20 -1.93 -12.36 -31.18
N SER A 21 -2.52 -11.26 -30.72
CA SER A 21 -2.74 -10.13 -31.62
C SER A 21 -1.38 -9.55 -32.03
N GLU A 22 -1.21 -9.24 -33.32
CA GLU A 22 -0.09 -8.43 -33.81
C GLU A 22 0.12 -7.21 -32.88
N PRO A 23 1.38 -6.84 -32.56
CA PRO A 23 1.63 -5.71 -31.66
C PRO A 23 0.94 -4.46 -32.19
N THR A 24 0.01 -3.94 -31.40
CA THR A 24 -0.68 -2.68 -31.74
C THR A 24 0.35 -1.57 -31.67
N GLU A 25 0.60 -0.92 -32.80
CA GLU A 25 1.52 0.21 -32.92
C GLU A 25 0.95 1.40 -32.11
N ILE A 26 1.48 1.64 -30.90
CA ILE A 26 1.10 2.80 -30.10
C ILE A 26 1.73 4.03 -30.75
N ARG A 27 0.91 4.80 -31.47
CA ARG A 27 1.31 6.12 -31.96
C ARG A 27 1.18 7.13 -30.83
N VAL A 28 2.31 7.61 -30.32
CA VAL A 28 2.36 8.77 -29.44
C VAL A 28 2.19 10.02 -30.31
N GLU A 29 0.95 10.50 -30.44
CA GLU A 29 0.69 11.83 -31.01
C GLU A 29 1.02 12.89 -29.96
N GLY A 30 2.17 13.57 -30.12
CA GLY A 30 2.58 14.67 -29.25
C GLY A 30 4.01 15.14 -29.50
N SER A 31 4.30 16.41 -29.20
CA SER A 31 5.67 16.92 -29.13
C SER A 31 6.28 16.59 -27.77
N ILE A 32 7.49 16.05 -27.74
CA ILE A 32 8.29 15.96 -26.50
C ILE A 32 8.80 17.37 -26.20
N GLU A 33 8.30 17.99 -25.14
CA GLU A 33 8.85 19.23 -24.59
C GLU A 33 9.82 18.89 -23.46
N LEU A 34 11.08 19.31 -23.61
CA LEU A 34 12.05 19.24 -22.52
C LEU A 34 11.86 20.46 -21.62
N ILE A 35 11.47 20.23 -20.38
CA ILE A 35 11.31 21.28 -19.37
C ILE A 35 12.60 21.34 -18.55
N GLU A 36 13.48 22.30 -18.86
CA GLU A 36 14.68 22.58 -18.08
C GLU A 36 14.34 23.41 -16.83
N ARG A 37 14.00 22.73 -15.74
CA ARG A 37 13.74 23.35 -14.42
C ARG A 37 14.70 22.83 -13.36
N THR A 38 14.82 23.55 -12.26
CA THR A 38 15.61 23.08 -11.10
C THR A 38 14.83 21.97 -10.39
N PRO A 39 15.38 20.73 -10.30
CA PRO A 39 14.73 19.66 -9.56
C PRO A 39 14.82 19.97 -8.06
N VAL A 40 13.73 19.71 -7.35
CA VAL A 40 13.66 19.79 -5.90
C VAL A 40 13.30 18.42 -5.35
N LEU A 41 13.99 18.02 -4.29
CA LEU A 41 13.63 16.90 -3.45
C LEU A 41 13.62 17.38 -2.00
N ALA A 42 12.49 17.23 -1.33
CA ALA A 42 12.35 17.52 0.09
C ALA A 42 11.71 16.33 0.81
N ARG A 43 12.05 16.16 2.09
CA ARG A 43 11.60 15.02 2.90
C ARG A 43 11.23 15.48 4.30
N ALA A 44 10.16 14.93 4.83
CA ALA A 44 9.79 15.01 6.23
C ALA A 44 9.58 13.60 6.81
N THR A 45 9.77 13.45 8.11
CA THR A 45 9.39 12.25 8.85
C THR A 45 8.53 12.67 10.02
N ILE A 46 7.31 12.15 10.06
CA ILE A 46 6.32 12.43 11.09
C ILE A 46 6.38 11.27 12.08
N ALA A 47 6.63 11.56 13.35
CA ALA A 47 6.39 10.62 14.42
C ALA A 47 4.89 10.61 14.74
N VAL A 48 4.29 9.42 14.81
CA VAL A 48 2.87 9.29 15.13
C VAL A 48 2.71 8.30 16.29
N GLU A 49 1.90 8.68 17.27
CA GLU A 49 1.56 7.82 18.40
C GLU A 49 0.18 7.23 18.16
N THR A 50 0.08 5.90 18.13
CA THR A 50 -1.17 5.19 17.91
C THR A 50 -1.73 4.69 19.25
N GLU A 51 -3.04 4.73 19.42
CA GLU A 51 -3.69 4.45 20.72
C GLU A 51 -4.34 3.07 20.78
N ARG A 52 -4.54 2.42 19.63
CA ARG A 52 -5.23 1.13 19.49
C ARG A 52 -5.04 0.53 18.11
N ALA A 53 -5.39 -0.75 17.98
CA ALA A 53 -5.62 -1.38 16.68
C ALA A 53 -6.69 -0.61 15.89
N PHE A 54 -6.50 -0.50 14.58
CA PHE A 54 -7.37 0.28 13.69
C PHE A 54 -7.49 1.77 14.04
N HIS A 55 -6.41 2.35 14.59
CA HIS A 55 -6.34 3.81 14.75
C HIS A 55 -6.01 4.47 13.41
N VAL A 56 -6.88 5.38 12.97
CA VAL A 56 -6.74 6.10 11.70
C VAL A 56 -6.34 7.55 11.95
N LEU A 57 -5.15 7.91 11.50
CA LEU A 57 -4.58 9.24 11.62
C LEU A 57 -4.59 9.95 10.25
N ASP A 58 -5.02 11.21 10.22
CA ASP A 58 -5.02 12.02 9.00
C ASP A 58 -3.68 12.76 8.88
N VAL A 59 -2.91 12.47 7.83
CA VAL A 59 -1.61 13.10 7.55
C VAL A 59 -1.68 14.05 6.35
N THR A 60 -2.89 14.41 5.90
CA THR A 60 -3.09 15.26 4.71
C THR A 60 -2.42 16.63 4.85
N GLU A 61 -2.62 17.31 5.98
CA GLU A 61 -2.04 18.66 6.17
C GLU A 61 -0.51 18.63 6.21
N HIS A 62 0.09 17.62 6.84
CA HIS A 62 1.54 17.47 6.85
C HIS A 62 2.12 17.28 5.44
N ALA A 63 1.38 16.62 4.54
CA ALA A 63 1.77 16.51 3.14
C ALA A 63 1.64 17.83 2.39
N ARG A 64 0.59 18.62 2.67
CA ARG A 64 0.45 19.98 2.12
C ARG A 64 1.57 20.91 2.58
N GLU A 65 1.87 20.90 3.87
CA GLU A 65 2.96 21.69 4.47
C GLU A 65 4.32 21.34 3.86
N LEU A 66 4.59 20.05 3.60
CA LEU A 66 5.82 19.64 2.92
C LEU A 66 5.88 20.17 1.48
N VAL A 67 4.78 20.09 0.73
CA VAL A 67 4.73 20.60 -0.64
C VAL A 67 4.94 22.11 -0.66
N GLU A 68 4.19 22.85 0.16
CA GLU A 68 4.30 24.31 0.29
C GLU A 68 5.73 24.72 0.68
N GLY A 69 6.30 24.09 1.71
CA GLY A 69 7.66 24.38 2.18
C GLY A 69 8.76 24.00 1.19
N SER A 70 8.51 23.06 0.28
CA SER A 70 9.47 22.68 -0.77
C SER A 70 9.54 23.69 -1.92
N GLY A 71 8.43 24.39 -2.17
CA GLY A 71 8.22 25.25 -3.34
C GLY A 71 8.02 24.50 -4.66
N VAL A 72 7.87 23.17 -4.65
CA VAL A 72 7.57 22.38 -5.85
C VAL A 72 6.24 22.82 -6.44
N GLN A 73 6.21 23.14 -7.73
CA GLN A 73 5.01 23.50 -8.48
C GLN A 73 4.41 22.32 -9.22
N GLU A 74 5.25 21.50 -9.85
CA GLU A 74 4.84 20.32 -10.63
C GLU A 74 5.65 19.11 -10.19
N GLY A 75 4.99 18.04 -9.74
CA GLY A 75 5.70 16.88 -9.20
C GLY A 75 4.82 15.82 -8.57
N THR A 76 5.38 15.13 -7.57
CA THR A 76 4.66 14.13 -6.80
C THR A 76 5.11 14.16 -5.35
N VAL A 77 4.18 13.91 -4.43
CA VAL A 77 4.48 13.56 -3.06
C VAL A 77 4.20 12.08 -2.85
N VAL A 78 5.12 11.40 -2.18
CA VAL A 78 4.95 10.03 -1.70
C VAL A 78 4.77 10.10 -0.19
N VAL A 79 3.72 9.46 0.30
CA VAL A 79 3.49 9.24 1.73
C VAL A 79 3.64 7.76 2.01
N TYR A 80 4.60 7.39 2.86
CA TYR A 80 5.06 6.02 3.03
C TYR A 80 5.19 5.65 4.51
N THR A 81 4.80 4.43 4.86
CA THR A 81 5.08 3.82 6.16
C THR A 81 6.17 2.74 6.04
N PRO A 82 7.25 2.78 6.84
CA PRO A 82 8.24 1.71 6.91
C PRO A 82 7.84 0.58 7.86
N HIS A 83 6.54 0.43 8.16
CA HIS A 83 6.00 -0.56 9.09
C HIS A 83 5.15 -1.59 8.33
N THR A 84 5.37 -2.87 8.60
CA THR A 84 4.67 -3.99 7.96
C THR A 84 3.26 -4.24 8.51
N THR A 85 2.94 -3.64 9.65
CA THR A 85 1.63 -3.79 10.32
C THR A 85 0.84 -2.47 10.33
N CYS A 86 1.16 -1.58 9.39
CA CYS A 86 0.42 -0.36 9.14
C CYS A 86 0.20 -0.20 7.63
N ALA A 87 -0.69 0.71 7.24
CA ALA A 87 -0.89 1.08 5.83
C ALA A 87 -1.04 2.59 5.67
N VAL A 88 -0.76 3.08 4.47
CA VAL A 88 -1.16 4.43 4.03
C VAL A 88 -2.26 4.25 3.00
N LYS A 89 -3.38 4.98 3.15
CA LYS A 89 -4.49 4.90 2.21
C LYS A 89 -5.15 6.25 1.95
N ILE A 90 -5.56 6.47 0.71
CA ILE A 90 -6.38 7.64 0.34
C ILE A 90 -7.85 7.24 0.28
N ASN A 91 -8.68 7.87 1.09
CA ASN A 91 -10.14 7.70 1.06
C ASN A 91 -10.84 8.87 1.78
N GLU A 92 -12.16 8.76 1.97
CA GLU A 92 -12.94 9.65 2.82
C GLU A 92 -12.71 9.34 4.30
N ARG A 93 -12.42 10.38 5.08
CA ARG A 93 -12.32 10.30 6.54
C ARG A 93 -13.69 10.57 7.18
N GLU A 94 -14.59 9.63 7.03
CA GLU A 94 -15.93 9.65 7.64
C GLU A 94 -16.01 8.58 8.73
N THR A 95 -16.64 8.91 9.87
CA THR A 95 -16.56 8.08 11.08
C THR A 95 -17.30 6.77 10.93
N CYS A 96 -18.51 6.77 10.35
CA CYS A 96 -19.30 5.56 10.15
C CYS A 96 -18.63 4.63 9.13
N PHE A 97 -18.13 5.17 8.02
CA PHE A 97 -17.37 4.42 7.04
C PHE A 97 -16.14 3.74 7.65
N LEU A 98 -15.36 4.47 8.45
CA LEU A 98 -14.17 3.89 9.10
C LEU A 98 -14.54 2.79 10.10
N GLU A 99 -15.66 2.91 10.79
CA GLU A 99 -16.17 1.87 11.68
C GLU A 99 -16.68 0.65 10.91
N ASP A 100 -17.42 0.84 9.81
CA ASP A 100 -17.84 -0.23 8.91
C ASP A 100 -16.63 -0.98 8.35
N PHE A 101 -15.60 -0.24 7.95
CA PHE A 101 -14.35 -0.80 7.45
C PHE A 101 -13.60 -1.58 8.54
N ARG A 102 -13.54 -1.06 9.77
CA ARG A 102 -12.96 -1.76 10.93
C ARG A 102 -13.65 -3.09 11.19
N LEU A 103 -14.97 -3.07 11.29
CA LEU A 103 -15.78 -4.26 11.54
C LEU A 103 -15.67 -5.27 10.41
N PHE A 104 -15.61 -4.81 9.16
CA PHE A 104 -15.37 -5.69 8.01
C PHE A 104 -14.00 -6.36 8.07
N MET A 105 -12.94 -5.59 8.34
CA MET A 105 -11.58 -6.13 8.44
C MET A 105 -11.44 -7.14 9.58
N GLU A 106 -12.10 -6.90 10.72
CA GLU A 106 -12.10 -7.84 11.84
C GLU A 106 -12.83 -9.14 11.51
N ARG A 107 -13.91 -9.08 10.73
CA ARG A 107 -14.60 -10.29 10.24
C ARG A 107 -13.78 -11.07 9.22
N LEU A 108 -13.02 -10.37 8.37
CA LEU A 108 -12.22 -10.98 7.32
C LEU A 108 -10.92 -11.58 7.86
N VAL A 109 -10.31 -10.91 8.84
CA VAL A 109 -9.04 -11.28 9.46
C VAL A 109 -9.18 -11.06 10.98
N PRO A 110 -9.76 -12.03 11.72
CA PRO A 110 -9.99 -11.89 13.16
C PRO A 110 -8.66 -11.77 13.93
N SER A 111 -8.54 -10.77 14.80
CA SER A 111 -7.31 -10.55 15.58
C SER A 111 -7.00 -11.68 16.57
N ASP A 112 -7.97 -12.53 16.90
CA ASP A 112 -7.86 -13.66 17.82
C ASP A 112 -7.70 -15.03 17.13
N ALA A 113 -7.63 -15.08 15.80
CA ALA A 113 -7.42 -16.31 15.07
C ALA A 113 -5.99 -16.84 15.18
N TYR A 114 -5.79 -18.14 14.91
CA TYR A 114 -4.46 -18.72 14.83
C TYR A 114 -3.76 -18.30 13.53
N TYR A 115 -2.59 -17.70 13.66
CA TYR A 115 -1.68 -17.40 12.56
C TYR A 115 -0.35 -18.08 12.78
N ARG A 116 0.19 -18.74 11.74
CA ARG A 116 1.53 -19.35 11.79
C ARG A 116 2.64 -18.34 12.04
N HIS A 117 2.39 -17.07 11.79
CA HIS A 117 3.32 -15.99 12.13
C HIS A 117 3.56 -15.93 13.65
N ASP A 118 2.53 -16.18 14.44
CA ASP A 118 2.57 -16.08 15.91
C ASP A 118 2.99 -17.42 16.57
N ASP A 119 3.30 -18.44 15.78
CA ASP A 119 3.69 -19.78 16.24
C ASP A 119 5.22 -19.92 16.24
N TYR A 120 5.84 -19.85 17.42
CA TYR A 120 7.29 -19.92 17.62
C TYR A 120 7.87 -21.32 17.48
N GLU A 121 7.06 -22.38 17.51
CA GLU A 121 7.54 -23.73 17.24
C GLU A 121 7.76 -23.94 15.74
N LEU A 122 6.99 -23.21 14.91
CA LEU A 122 7.05 -23.30 13.44
C LEU A 122 7.84 -22.16 12.80
N ARG A 123 7.73 -20.93 13.28
CA ARG A 123 8.42 -19.76 12.72
C ARG A 123 9.88 -19.77 13.15
N THR A 124 10.78 -19.70 12.17
CA THR A 124 12.25 -19.75 12.40
C THR A 124 12.99 -18.51 11.90
N GLU A 125 12.25 -17.52 11.37
CA GLU A 125 12.80 -16.33 10.72
C GLU A 125 12.28 -15.06 11.38
N ASN A 126 13.12 -14.02 11.42
CA ASN A 126 12.79 -12.69 11.96
C ASN A 126 12.18 -12.75 13.37
N LEU A 127 12.67 -13.68 14.21
CA LEU A 127 12.25 -13.85 15.59
C LEU A 127 12.79 -12.71 16.46
N ASP A 128 11.96 -12.18 17.35
CA ASP A 128 12.36 -11.34 18.48
C ASP A 128 12.22 -12.13 19.79
N ASP A 129 12.43 -11.47 20.93
CA ASP A 129 12.20 -12.06 22.25
C ASP A 129 10.73 -12.52 22.40
N PRO A 130 10.46 -13.83 22.59
CA PRO A 130 9.11 -14.36 22.71
C PRO A 130 8.26 -13.74 23.83
N GLU A 131 8.90 -13.21 24.89
CA GLU A 131 8.19 -12.56 25.97
C GLU A 131 7.73 -11.13 25.63
N SER A 132 8.30 -10.54 24.58
CA SER A 132 8.09 -9.14 24.21
C SER A 132 7.55 -8.92 22.80
N GLU A 133 7.65 -9.92 21.91
CA GLU A 133 7.11 -9.81 20.55
C GLU A 133 5.57 -9.81 20.59
N PRO A 134 4.91 -8.83 19.96
CA PRO A 134 3.46 -8.81 19.91
C PRO A 134 2.90 -9.90 18.99
N VAL A 135 1.77 -10.48 19.37
CA VAL A 135 0.96 -11.35 18.50
C VAL A 135 0.31 -10.48 17.43
N ASN A 136 0.82 -10.53 16.20
CA ASN A 136 0.46 -9.57 15.16
C ASN A 136 0.36 -10.18 13.75
N GLY A 137 0.28 -11.51 13.62
CA GLY A 137 0.05 -12.18 12.33
C GLY A 137 -1.18 -11.65 11.59
N HIS A 138 -2.24 -11.33 12.33
CA HIS A 138 -3.44 -10.67 11.79
C HIS A 138 -3.12 -9.31 11.15
N ALA A 139 -2.28 -8.50 11.78
CA ALA A 139 -1.97 -7.14 11.36
C ALA A 139 -1.17 -7.12 10.05
N HIS A 140 -0.27 -8.09 9.86
CA HIS A 140 0.44 -8.33 8.61
C HIS A 140 -0.50 -8.67 7.45
N ILE A 141 -1.51 -9.50 7.68
CA ILE A 141 -2.49 -9.85 6.64
C ILE A 141 -3.41 -8.66 6.36
N LYS A 142 -3.88 -7.97 7.41
CA LYS A 142 -4.69 -6.75 7.27
C LYS A 142 -3.93 -5.70 6.45
N SER A 143 -2.64 -5.49 6.68
CA SER A 143 -1.85 -4.50 5.93
C SER A 143 -1.76 -4.85 4.45
N MET A 144 -1.47 -6.12 4.12
CA MET A 144 -1.45 -6.60 2.74
C MET A 144 -2.80 -6.44 2.02
N LEU A 145 -3.92 -6.57 2.73
CA LEU A 145 -5.27 -6.40 2.16
C LEU A 145 -5.68 -4.93 1.99
N VAL A 146 -5.35 -4.07 2.95
CA VAL A 146 -5.64 -2.63 2.88
C VAL A 146 -4.86 -1.99 1.72
N GLY A 147 -3.63 -2.48 1.48
CA GLY A 147 -2.88 -2.20 0.26
C GLY A 147 -1.44 -1.80 0.55
N SER A 148 -0.92 -0.92 -0.29
CA SER A 148 0.47 -0.52 -0.32
C SER A 148 0.93 0.16 0.98
N ALA A 149 2.22 0.01 1.28
CA ALA A 149 2.89 0.79 2.31
C ALA A 149 3.01 2.28 1.95
N SER A 150 2.67 2.68 0.72
CA SER A 150 2.70 4.06 0.25
C SER A 150 1.53 4.44 -0.63
N GLU A 151 1.25 5.75 -0.66
CA GLU A 151 0.37 6.39 -1.63
C GLU A 151 1.13 7.54 -2.32
N HIS A 152 0.86 7.73 -3.61
CA HIS A 152 1.55 8.71 -4.48
C HIS A 152 0.53 9.72 -4.98
N ILE A 153 0.75 11.00 -4.67
CA ILE A 153 -0.19 12.07 -4.97
C ILE A 153 0.49 13.08 -5.90
N PRO A 154 -0.07 13.37 -7.09
CA PRO A 154 0.46 14.41 -7.95
C PRO A 154 0.43 15.79 -7.27
N VAL A 155 1.44 16.58 -7.55
CA VAL A 155 1.51 18.00 -7.20
C VAL A 155 1.34 18.79 -8.49
N VAL A 156 0.35 19.68 -8.53
CA VAL A 156 0.02 20.51 -9.69
C VAL A 156 -0.22 21.94 -9.21
N ASN A 157 0.42 22.93 -9.84
CA ASN A 157 0.42 24.33 -9.40
C ASN A 157 0.74 24.53 -7.91
N GLY A 158 1.64 23.70 -7.35
CA GLY A 158 2.04 23.77 -5.95
C GLY A 158 1.04 23.19 -4.96
N GLU A 159 -0.01 22.52 -5.43
CA GLU A 159 -1.04 21.91 -4.58
C GLU A 159 -1.11 20.41 -4.78
N LEU A 160 -1.53 19.68 -3.72
CA LEU A 160 -1.88 18.27 -3.84
C LEU A 160 -3.12 18.12 -4.71
N ALA A 161 -3.00 17.41 -5.84
CA ALA A 161 -4.10 17.13 -6.76
C ALA A 161 -5.05 16.06 -6.18
N MET A 162 -5.83 16.44 -5.17
CA MET A 162 -6.75 15.57 -4.44
C MET A 162 -8.21 15.98 -4.65
N GLY A 163 -9.09 14.99 -4.70
CA GLY A 163 -10.53 15.22 -4.70
C GLY A 163 -11.03 15.76 -3.36
N ARG A 164 -12.20 16.41 -3.39
CA ARG A 164 -12.83 17.07 -2.23
C ARG A 164 -12.86 16.21 -0.95
N TRP A 165 -13.19 14.93 -1.10
CA TRP A 165 -13.36 13.99 0.01
C TRP A 165 -12.11 13.19 0.33
N GLN A 166 -11.06 13.28 -0.49
CA GLN A 166 -9.85 12.51 -0.27
C GLN A 166 -9.05 13.06 0.93
N ARG A 167 -8.62 12.13 1.78
CA ARG A 167 -7.68 12.32 2.88
C ARG A 167 -6.62 11.24 2.80
N ILE A 168 -5.38 11.62 3.14
CA ILE A 168 -4.25 10.70 3.26
C ILE A 168 -4.26 10.18 4.69
N MET A 169 -4.57 8.90 4.84
CA MET A 169 -4.75 8.26 6.13
C MET A 169 -3.59 7.30 6.41
N PHE A 170 -3.01 7.41 7.59
CA PHE A 170 -2.19 6.37 8.19
C PHE A 170 -3.07 5.46 9.05
N ILE A 171 -2.97 4.15 8.85
CA ILE A 171 -3.82 3.16 9.51
C ILE A 171 -2.93 2.20 10.30
N GLU A 172 -3.05 2.22 11.64
CA GLU A 172 -2.48 1.23 12.54
C GLU A 172 -3.33 -0.04 12.51
N LEU A 173 -2.75 -1.22 12.34
CA LEU A 173 -3.50 -2.48 12.21
C LEU A 173 -3.13 -3.51 13.29
N ASP A 174 -2.16 -3.20 14.14
CA ASP A 174 -1.62 -4.07 15.19
C ASP A 174 -2.13 -3.62 16.57
N GLN A 175 -1.46 -2.63 17.17
CA GLN A 175 -1.76 -2.15 18.50
C GLN A 175 -1.21 -0.74 18.73
N ALA A 176 -1.49 -0.17 19.91
CA ALA A 176 -0.95 1.13 20.33
C ALA A 176 0.58 1.11 20.35
N ARG A 177 1.22 1.94 19.53
CA ARG A 177 2.68 2.00 19.42
C ARG A 177 3.17 3.31 18.78
N PRO A 178 4.39 3.75 19.12
CA PRO A 178 5.09 4.76 18.33
C PRO A 178 5.35 4.25 16.90
N ARG A 179 4.97 5.03 15.91
CA ARG A 179 5.18 4.77 14.48
C ARG A 179 5.79 6.00 13.82
N ARG A 180 6.11 5.85 12.53
CA ARG A 180 6.61 6.95 11.70
C ARG A 180 6.02 6.89 10.32
N VAL A 181 5.77 8.05 9.74
CA VAL A 181 5.36 8.22 8.34
C VAL A 181 6.40 9.08 7.65
N ILE A 182 6.89 8.63 6.50
CA ILE A 182 7.89 9.32 5.69
C ILE A 182 7.17 9.99 4.53
N LEU A 183 7.38 11.29 4.38
CA LEU A 183 6.85 12.07 3.28
C LEU A 183 8.02 12.53 2.43
N GLN A 184 7.91 12.36 1.12
CA GLN A 184 8.91 12.84 0.18
C GLN A 184 8.22 13.51 -1.00
N VAL A 185 8.55 14.77 -1.25
CA VAL A 185 8.12 15.48 -2.45
C VAL A 185 9.30 15.59 -3.40
N GLN A 186 9.04 15.33 -4.67
CA GLN A 186 9.99 15.52 -5.76
C GLN A 186 9.30 16.17 -6.96
N GLY A 187 9.98 17.10 -7.62
CA GLY A 187 9.41 17.81 -8.76
C GLY A 187 10.23 19.03 -9.15
N TRP A 188 9.56 19.96 -9.80
CA TRP A 188 10.14 21.19 -10.35
C TRP A 188 9.53 22.42 -9.69
N ARG A 189 10.33 23.48 -9.56
CA ARG A 189 9.81 24.83 -9.27
C ARG A 189 9.30 25.51 -10.54
#